data_AF-A0AAW2RPZ6-F1
#
_entry.id   AF-A0AAW2RPZ6-F1
#
_cell.length_a   1.000
_cell.length_b   1.000
_cell.length_c   1.000
_cell.angle_alpha   90.00
_cell.angle_beta   90.00
_cell.angle_gamma   90.00
#
_symmetry.space_group_name_H-M   'P 1'
#
loop_
_entity.id
_entity.type
_entity.pdbx_description
1 polymer ?
#
loop_
_entity_poly.entity_id
_entity_poly.type
_entity_poly.pdbx_seq_one_letter_code
_entity_poly.pdbx_strand_id
1 'polypeptide(L)'
;MARFAGFTDANGDFEGQYFAFMADASSIVVGSLLGTSPVTAFIESSTGIREGGRTGLTALTVAGYFLLAFFLTPLLASIPPWAVGPPLILVGVLMMRAVVEVEWGDMREAIPAFMTMILMPLTYSIAYGLIGGIGTYIVLHLWDWGKGLLQKHG
;
A
#
# COMPACT_ATOMS: atom_id res chain seq x y z
N MET A 1 2.11 -7.77 2.43
CA MET A 1 1.43 -9.06 2.73
C MET A 1 2.37 -10.23 2.91
N ALA A 2 3.34 -10.45 2.02
CA ALA A 2 4.32 -11.54 2.14
C ALA A 2 4.98 -11.61 3.54
N ARG A 3 5.33 -10.45 4.11
CA ARG A 3 5.88 -10.36 5.48
C ARG A 3 4.93 -10.85 6.57
N PHE A 4 3.64 -10.54 6.46
CA PHE A 4 2.62 -11.01 7.41
C PHE A 4 2.37 -12.52 7.29
N ALA A 5 2.58 -13.09 6.10
CA ALA A 5 2.49 -14.54 5.88
C ALA A 5 3.74 -15.30 6.34
N GLY A 6 4.87 -14.60 6.48
CA GLY A 6 6.19 -15.17 6.81
C GLY A 6 6.95 -15.67 5.58
N PHE A 7 6.66 -15.13 4.38
CA PHE A 7 7.28 -15.53 3.12
C PHE A 7 8.43 -14.62 2.66
N THR A 8 8.76 -13.58 3.42
CA THR A 8 9.84 -12.64 3.08
C THR A 8 11.19 -13.12 3.62
N ASP A 9 12.22 -13.02 2.79
CA ASP A 9 13.62 -13.25 3.15
C ASP A 9 14.22 -12.02 3.86
N ALA A 10 15.48 -12.12 4.33
CA ALA A 10 16.22 -11.07 5.02
C ALA A 10 16.36 -9.76 4.21
N ASN A 11 16.31 -9.86 2.87
CA ASN A 11 16.34 -8.72 1.96
C ASN A 11 14.96 -8.11 1.68
N GLY A 12 13.88 -8.68 2.24
CA GLY A 12 12.51 -8.25 1.99
C GLY A 12 11.86 -8.83 0.72
N ASP A 13 12.62 -9.58 -0.08
CA ASP A 13 12.12 -10.28 -1.27
C ASP A 13 11.35 -11.56 -0.88
N PHE A 14 10.52 -12.06 -1.81
CA PHE A 14 9.83 -13.35 -1.64
C PHE A 14 9.73 -14.10 -2.98
N GLU A 15 9.63 -15.43 -2.89
CA GLU A 15 9.54 -16.28 -4.08
C GLU A 15 8.27 -15.97 -4.89
N GLY A 16 8.43 -15.79 -6.20
CA GLY A 16 7.31 -15.47 -7.09
C GLY A 16 6.82 -14.02 -7.05
N GLN A 17 7.59 -13.08 -6.47
CA GLN A 17 7.19 -11.67 -6.39
C GLN A 17 6.81 -11.03 -7.73
N TYR A 18 7.49 -11.40 -8.82
CA TYR A 18 7.14 -10.93 -10.16
C TYR A 18 5.71 -11.31 -10.55
N PHE A 19 5.34 -12.58 -10.36
CA PHE A 19 3.98 -13.05 -10.65
C PHE A 19 2.94 -12.43 -9.71
N ALA A 20 3.30 -12.21 -8.45
CA ALA A 20 2.43 -11.54 -7.48
C ALA A 20 2.13 -10.09 -7.90
N PHE A 21 3.16 -9.31 -8.30
CA PHE A 21 2.97 -7.94 -8.79
C PHE A 21 2.23 -7.90 -10.14
N MET A 22 2.47 -8.86 -11.03
CA MET A 22 1.72 -8.99 -12.27
C MET A 22 0.23 -9.30 -12.02
N ALA A 23 -0.09 -10.09 -11.00
CA ALA A 23 -1.46 -10.37 -10.60
C ALA A 23 -2.17 -9.14 -10.01
N ASP A 24 -1.47 -8.34 -9.20
CA ASP A 24 -2.00 -7.07 -8.67
C ASP A 24 -2.25 -6.06 -9.80
N ALA A 25 -1.27 -5.88 -10.70
CA ALA A 25 -1.38 -4.99 -11.84
C ALA A 25 -2.53 -5.39 -12.79
N SER A 26 -2.67 -6.68 -13.09
CA SER A 26 -3.78 -7.16 -13.93
C SER A 26 -5.13 -6.95 -13.26
N SER A 27 -5.22 -7.13 -11.95
CA SER A 27 -6.42 -6.86 -11.16
C SER A 27 -6.79 -5.36 -11.19
N ILE A 28 -5.81 -4.45 -11.07
CA ILE A 28 -6.03 -3.01 -11.21
C ILE A 28 -6.58 -2.66 -12.58
N VAL A 29 -5.99 -3.19 -13.65
CA VAL A 29 -6.44 -2.93 -15.02
C VAL A 29 -7.87 -3.41 -15.22
N VAL A 30 -8.17 -4.66 -14.83
CA VAL A 30 -9.51 -5.23 -14.96
C VAL A 30 -10.52 -4.46 -14.10
N GLY A 31 -10.20 -4.12 -12.86
CA GLY A 31 -11.08 -3.33 -11.98
C GLY A 31 -11.39 -1.95 -12.55
N SER A 32 -10.36 -1.26 -13.02
CA SER A 32 -10.50 0.07 -13.62
C SER A 32 -11.34 0.03 -14.91
N LEU A 33 -11.18 -1.00 -15.74
CA LEU A 33 -12.00 -1.21 -16.95
C LEU A 33 -13.47 -1.49 -16.63
N LEU A 34 -13.75 -2.12 -15.49
CA LEU A 34 -15.11 -2.34 -15.00
C LEU A 34 -15.70 -1.11 -14.29
N GLY A 35 -14.98 0.02 -14.28
CA GLY A 35 -15.45 1.29 -13.71
C GLY A 35 -15.29 1.39 -12.19
N THR A 36 -14.51 0.50 -11.56
CA THR A 36 -14.23 0.57 -10.13
C THR A 36 -12.90 1.30 -9.86
N SER A 37 -12.68 1.68 -8.60
CA SER A 37 -11.39 2.23 -8.17
C SER A 37 -10.30 1.15 -8.25
N PRO A 38 -9.01 1.53 -8.41
CA PRO A 38 -7.90 0.59 -8.40
C PRO A 38 -7.95 -0.34 -7.19
N VAL A 39 -7.98 -1.65 -7.44
CA VAL A 39 -7.96 -2.68 -6.39
C VAL A 39 -6.54 -2.90 -5.91
N THR A 40 -6.36 -3.19 -4.62
CA THR A 40 -5.05 -3.49 -4.05
C THR A 40 -5.18 -4.35 -2.79
N ALA A 41 -4.08 -4.91 -2.30
CA ALA A 41 -4.06 -5.71 -1.08
C ALA A 41 -4.12 -4.81 0.17
N PHE A 42 -5.22 -4.91 0.94
CA PHE A 42 -5.45 -4.08 2.13
C PHE A 42 -4.79 -4.64 3.39
N ILE A 43 -4.20 -3.77 4.21
CA ILE A 43 -3.52 -4.17 5.47
C ILE A 43 -4.42 -4.97 6.41
N GLU A 44 -5.72 -4.70 6.41
CA GLU A 44 -6.71 -5.39 7.24
C GLU A 44 -6.82 -6.88 6.90
N SER A 45 -6.59 -7.27 5.65
CA SER A 45 -6.58 -8.67 5.24
C SER A 45 -5.42 -9.47 5.85
N SER A 46 -4.44 -8.80 6.47
CA SER A 46 -3.38 -9.47 7.24
C SER A 46 -3.93 -10.20 8.48
N THR A 47 -5.07 -9.77 9.01
CA THR A 47 -5.76 -10.47 10.10
C THR A 47 -6.21 -11.86 9.67
N GLY A 48 -6.72 -12.02 8.45
CA GLY A 48 -7.05 -13.32 7.87
C GLY A 48 -5.85 -14.25 7.76
N ILE A 49 -4.67 -13.72 7.43
CA ILE A 49 -3.42 -14.48 7.40
C ILE A 49 -3.01 -14.94 8.80
N ARG A 50 -3.18 -14.08 9.81
CA ARG A 50 -2.90 -14.40 11.22
C ARG A 50 -3.80 -15.49 11.79
N GLU A 51 -5.06 -15.52 11.37
CA GLU A 51 -6.02 -16.58 11.71
C GLU A 51 -5.79 -17.88 10.91
N GLY A 52 -4.71 -17.98 10.13
CA GLY A 52 -4.32 -19.19 9.40
C GLY A 52 -4.65 -19.19 7.91
N GLY A 53 -5.22 -18.10 7.38
CA GLY A 53 -5.51 -17.88 5.97
C GLY A 53 -4.27 -17.65 5.12
N ARG A 54 -3.48 -18.71 4.89
CA ARG A 54 -2.22 -18.65 4.14
C ARG A 54 -2.35 -19.01 2.66
N THR A 55 -3.55 -19.36 2.20
CA THR A 55 -3.82 -19.75 0.82
C THR A 55 -4.81 -18.80 0.15
N GLY A 56 -4.79 -18.77 -1.19
CA GLY A 56 -5.75 -18.00 -1.99
C GLY A 56 -7.22 -18.44 -1.84
N LEU A 57 -7.48 -19.60 -1.22
CA LEU A 57 -8.85 -20.06 -0.95
C LEU A 57 -9.60 -19.09 -0.03
N THR A 58 -8.92 -18.47 0.93
CA THR A 58 -9.54 -17.46 1.79
C THR A 58 -9.99 -16.24 1.00
N ALA A 59 -9.17 -15.77 0.07
CA ALA A 59 -9.51 -14.66 -0.82
C ALA A 59 -10.71 -15.00 -1.74
N LEU A 60 -10.75 -16.23 -2.29
CA LEU A 60 -11.87 -16.70 -3.11
C LEU A 60 -13.18 -16.80 -2.32
N THR A 61 -13.12 -17.34 -1.10
CA THR A 61 -14.28 -17.42 -0.21
C THR A 61 -14.81 -16.04 0.16
N VAL A 62 -13.92 -15.10 0.49
CA VAL A 62 -14.29 -13.70 0.77
C VAL A 62 -14.91 -13.05 -0.46
N ALA A 63 -14.34 -13.24 -1.66
CA ALA A 63 -14.91 -12.74 -2.91
C ALA A 63 -16.32 -13.30 -3.17
N GLY A 64 -16.54 -14.59 -2.89
CA GLY A 64 -17.87 -15.22 -2.97
C GLY A 64 -18.87 -14.59 -2.01
N TYR A 65 -18.48 -14.33 -0.75
CA TYR A 65 -19.35 -13.64 0.21
C TYR A 65 -19.63 -12.19 -0.19
N PHE A 66 -18.67 -11.46 -0.77
CA PHE A 66 -18.91 -10.12 -1.30
C PHE A 66 -19.87 -10.13 -2.50
N LEU A 67 -19.82 -11.16 -3.36
CA LEU A 67 -20.77 -11.34 -4.44
C LEU A 67 -22.17 -11.62 -3.92
N LEU A 68 -22.31 -12.42 -2.86
CA LEU A 68 -23.60 -12.63 -2.19
C LEU A 68 -24.09 -11.34 -1.49
N ALA A 69 -23.18 -10.57 -0.89
CA ALA A 69 -23.50 -9.30 -0.25
C ALA A 69 -24.06 -8.25 -1.23
N PHE A 70 -23.79 -8.38 -2.53
CA PHE A 70 -24.39 -7.52 -3.56
C PHE A 70 -25.93 -7.55 -3.54
N PHE A 71 -26.55 -8.68 -3.24
CA PHE A 71 -28.01 -8.77 -3.09
C PHE A 71 -28.53 -8.12 -1.79
N LEU A 72 -27.66 -7.98 -0.79
CA LEU A 72 -27.92 -7.36 0.50
C LEU A 72 -27.55 -5.85 0.52
N THR A 73 -27.05 -5.30 -0.60
CA THR A 73 -26.74 -3.87 -0.74
C THR A 73 -27.85 -2.92 -0.25
N PRO A 74 -29.15 -3.13 -0.55
CA PRO A 74 -30.20 -2.24 -0.04
C PRO A 74 -30.32 -2.26 1.49
N LEU A 75 -29.98 -3.37 2.15
CA LEU A 75 -29.92 -3.44 3.61
C LEU A 75 -28.70 -2.66 4.15
N LEU A 76 -27.54 -2.81 3.49
CA LEU A 76 -26.32 -2.08 3.85
C LEU A 76 -26.46 -0.57 3.67
N ALA A 77 -27.23 -0.12 2.68
CA ALA A 77 -27.52 1.30 2.45
C ALA A 77 -28.36 1.95 3.58
N SER A 78 -29.00 1.17 4.45
CA SER A 78 -29.72 1.67 5.63
C SER A 78 -28.80 2.00 6.81
N ILE A 79 -27.52 1.60 6.75
CA ILE A 79 -26.55 1.85 7.81
C ILE A 79 -26.19 3.34 7.83
N PRO A 80 -26.28 4.01 8.99
CA PRO A 80 -25.95 5.42 9.07
C PRO A 80 -24.49 5.73 8.70
N PRO A 81 -24.22 6.86 8.03
CA PRO A 81 -22.86 7.21 7.57
C PRO A 81 -21.82 7.32 8.70
N TRP A 82 -22.24 7.75 9.89
CA TRP A 82 -21.34 7.88 11.04
C TRP A 82 -20.82 6.54 11.58
N ALA A 83 -21.46 5.41 11.24
CA ALA A 83 -21.00 4.09 11.64
C ALA A 83 -19.71 3.65 10.93
N VAL A 84 -19.38 4.24 9.78
CA VAL A 84 -18.21 3.88 8.96
C VAL A 84 -16.93 4.57 9.44
N GLY A 85 -17.04 5.67 10.20
CA GLY A 85 -15.89 6.46 10.67
C GLY A 85 -14.91 5.70 11.58
N PRO A 86 -15.36 5.06 12.67
CA PRO A 86 -14.46 4.39 13.61
C PRO A 86 -13.60 3.28 12.98
N PRO A 87 -14.12 2.41 12.09
CA PRO A 87 -13.29 1.47 11.33
C PRO A 87 -12.17 2.16 10.54
N LEU A 88 -12.48 3.23 9.80
CA LEU A 88 -11.48 3.95 8.98
C LEU A 88 -10.35 4.55 9.82
N ILE A 89 -10.65 5.03 11.03
CA ILE A 89 -9.63 5.52 11.97
C ILE A 89 -8.71 4.36 12.39
N LEU A 90 -9.27 3.20 12.70
CA LEU A 90 -8.50 2.01 13.09
C LEU A 90 -7.57 1.56 11.96
N VAL A 91 -8.04 1.56 10.71
CA VAL A 91 -7.22 1.26 9.52
C VAL A 91 -6.06 2.24 9.40
N GLY A 92 -6.32 3.54 9.56
CA GLY A 92 -5.27 4.56 9.53
C GLY A 92 -4.19 4.29 10.58
N VAL A 93 -4.60 3.95 11.81
CA VAL A 93 -3.65 3.59 12.89
C VAL A 93 -2.85 2.34 12.55
N LEU A 94 -3.46 1.33 11.92
CA LEU A 94 -2.75 0.12 11.48
C LEU A 94 -1.72 0.43 10.38
N MET A 95 -2.03 1.35 9.47
CA MET A 95 -1.12 1.77 8.39
C MET A 95 0.06 2.61 8.90
N MET A 96 -0.11 3.39 9.98
CA MET A 96 0.97 4.17 10.60
C MET A 96 2.14 3.31 11.10
N ARG A 97 1.96 2.01 11.30
CA ARG A 97 3.06 1.10 11.67
C ARG A 97 4.20 1.09 10.66
N ALA A 98 3.90 1.30 9.37
CA ALA A 98 4.91 1.35 8.32
C ALA A 98 5.86 2.55 8.48
N VAL A 99 5.41 3.63 9.13
CA VAL A 99 6.21 4.85 9.35
C VAL A 99 7.38 4.59 10.32
N VAL A 100 7.21 3.64 11.24
CA VAL A 100 8.25 3.25 12.21
C VAL A 100 9.41 2.50 11.53
N GLU A 101 9.19 1.97 10.33
CA GLU A 101 10.18 1.18 9.59
C GLU A 101 11.08 2.02 8.68
N VAL A 102 10.81 3.33 8.59
CA VAL A 102 11.66 4.28 7.87
C VAL A 102 12.96 4.47 8.66
N GLU A 103 14.11 4.49 7.97
CA GLU A 103 15.41 4.78 8.59
C GLU A 103 15.52 6.28 8.90
N TRP A 104 15.01 6.67 10.07
CA TRP A 104 15.01 8.06 10.53
C TRP A 104 16.41 8.62 10.84
N GLY A 105 17.42 7.74 10.98
CA GLY A 105 18.81 8.13 11.16
C GLY A 105 19.44 8.74 9.91
N ASP A 106 19.00 8.34 8.71
CA ASP A 106 19.44 8.93 7.46
C ASP A 106 18.48 10.04 7.01
N MET A 107 18.98 11.28 7.06
CA MET A 107 18.22 12.47 6.64
C MET A 107 17.79 12.39 5.16
N ARG A 108 18.48 11.60 4.32
CA ARG A 108 18.16 11.41 2.91
C ARG A 108 16.92 10.56 2.68
N GLU A 109 16.57 9.70 3.64
CA GLU A 109 15.32 8.92 3.63
C GLU A 109 14.24 9.57 4.50
N ALA A 110 14.64 10.15 5.63
CA ALA A 110 13.73 10.81 6.58
C ALA A 110 13.03 12.03 5.97
N ILE A 111 13.74 12.91 5.24
CA ILE A 111 13.14 14.11 4.63
C ILE A 111 12.06 13.72 3.60
N PRO A 112 12.34 12.84 2.61
CA PRO A 112 11.31 12.40 1.66
C PRO A 112 10.11 11.74 2.32
N ALA A 113 10.32 10.88 3.32
CA ALA A 113 9.24 10.23 4.05
C ALA A 113 8.35 11.25 4.78
N PHE A 114 8.97 12.22 5.47
CA PHE A 114 8.26 13.30 6.15
C PHE A 114 7.47 14.19 5.18
N MET A 115 8.10 14.59 4.07
CA MET A 115 7.45 15.38 3.02
C MET A 115 6.25 14.66 2.42
N THR A 116 6.37 13.36 2.16
CA THR A 116 5.25 12.54 1.68
C THR A 116 4.09 12.57 2.66
N MET A 117 4.35 12.34 3.95
CA MET A 117 3.31 12.29 4.99
C MET A 117 2.59 13.62 5.19
N ILE A 118 3.28 14.75 5.10
CA ILE A 118 2.67 16.06 5.32
C ILE A 118 1.96 16.60 4.07
N LEU A 119 2.50 16.34 2.87
CA LEU A 119 1.93 16.85 1.63
C LEU A 119 0.63 16.12 1.25
N MET A 120 0.49 14.82 1.56
CA MET A 120 -0.74 14.07 1.27
C MET A 120 -2.00 14.73 1.87
N PRO A 121 -2.09 14.99 3.20
CA PRO A 121 -3.26 15.64 3.79
C PRO A 121 -3.36 17.13 3.39
N LEU A 122 -2.23 17.83 3.25
CA LEU A 122 -2.24 19.26 2.91
C LEU A 122 -2.77 19.54 1.49
N THR A 123 -2.47 18.64 0.56
CA THR A 123 -2.92 18.75 -0.85
C THR A 123 -4.24 18.01 -1.11
N TYR A 124 -4.78 17.31 -0.10
CA TYR A 124 -5.94 16.42 -0.23
C TYR A 124 -5.81 15.39 -1.36
N SER A 125 -4.56 15.02 -1.70
CA SER A 125 -4.27 14.15 -2.84
C SER A 125 -3.04 13.29 -2.54
N ILE A 126 -3.24 11.98 -2.55
CA ILE A 126 -2.17 10.99 -2.42
C ILE A 126 -1.12 11.16 -3.53
N ALA A 127 -1.56 11.42 -4.77
CA ALA A 127 -0.67 11.55 -5.93
C ALA A 127 0.34 12.70 -5.76
N TYR A 128 -0.14 13.93 -5.49
CA TYR A 128 0.74 15.07 -5.23
C TYR A 128 1.66 14.88 -4.02
N GLY A 129 1.19 14.25 -2.94
CA GLY A 129 2.04 13.91 -1.80
C GLY A 129 3.17 12.96 -2.18
N LEU A 130 2.87 11.92 -2.96
CA LEU A 130 3.86 10.96 -3.45
C LEU A 130 4.89 11.62 -4.40
N ILE A 131 4.42 12.48 -5.31
CA ILE A 131 5.27 13.23 -6.24
C ILE A 131 6.24 14.14 -5.46
N GLY A 132 5.74 14.86 -4.45
CA GLY A 132 6.58 15.72 -3.60
C GLY A 132 7.63 14.94 -2.81
N GLY A 133 7.24 13.79 -2.26
CA GLY A 133 8.14 12.85 -1.60
C GLY A 133 9.27 12.34 -2.50
N ILE A 134 8.89 11.71 -3.60
CA ILE A 134 9.83 11.16 -4.59
C ILE A 134 10.71 12.27 -5.18
N GLY A 135 10.14 13.43 -5.50
CA GLY A 135 10.89 14.57 -5.99
C GLY A 135 11.96 15.04 -4.99
N THR A 136 11.62 15.07 -3.70
CA THR A 136 12.57 15.42 -2.64
C THR A 136 13.70 14.38 -2.53
N TYR A 137 13.36 13.09 -2.63
CA TYR A 137 14.34 12.01 -2.63
C TYR A 137 15.33 12.14 -3.79
N ILE A 138 14.82 12.39 -5.00
CA ILE A 138 15.64 12.56 -6.21
C ILE A 138 16.57 13.76 -6.03
N VAL A 139 16.07 14.91 -5.57
CA VAL A 139 16.90 16.12 -5.39
C VAL A 139 18.05 15.89 -4.41
N LEU A 140 17.80 15.18 -3.30
CA LEU A 140 18.83 14.90 -2.30
C LEU A 140 19.91 13.94 -2.82
N HIS A 141 19.52 12.95 -3.62
CA HIS A 141 20.44 11.95 -4.19
C HIS A 141 21.10 12.39 -5.50
N LEU A 142 20.59 13.44 -6.15
CA LEU A 142 21.07 13.92 -7.44
C LEU A 142 22.57 14.25 -7.42
N TRP A 143 23.04 14.83 -6.31
CA TRP A 143 24.44 15.20 -6.13
C TRP A 143 25.37 13.99 -6.02
N ASP A 144 24.94 12.93 -5.33
CA ASP A 144 25.73 11.71 -5.20
C ASP A 144 25.79 10.93 -6.52
N TRP A 145 24.67 10.87 -7.24
CA TRP A 145 24.63 10.27 -8.57
C TRP A 145 25.54 11.02 -9.55
N GLY A 146 25.57 12.36 -9.48
CA GLY A 146 26.48 13.19 -10.27
C GLY A 146 27.95 12.90 -9.96
N LYS A 147 28.33 12.78 -8.69
CA LYS A 147 29.70 12.41 -8.29
C LYS A 147 30.08 10.99 -8.72
N GLY A 148 29.17 10.03 -8.57
CA GLY A 148 29.39 8.66 -9.00
C GLY A 148 29.59 8.54 -10.53
N LEU A 149 28.87 9.34 -11.31
CA LEU A 149 29.05 9.43 -12.76
C LEU A 149 30.41 10.01 -13.16
N LEU A 150 30.87 11.04 -12.45
CA LEU A 150 32.16 11.68 -12.67
C LEU A 150 33.34 10.78 -12.30
N GLN A 151 33.26 10.02 -11.20
CA GLN A 151 34.29 9.05 -10.82
C GLN A 151 34.36 7.83 -11.75
N LYS A 152 33.28 7.50 -12.47
CA LYS A 152 33.26 6.38 -13.41
C LYS A 152 33.87 6.71 -14.78
N HIS A 153 34.10 8.00 -15.07
CA HIS A 153 34.57 8.50 -16.37
C HIS A 153 35.86 9.34 -16.30
N GLY A 154 36.50 9.46 -15.14
CA GLY A 154 37.80 10.12 -14.95
C GLY A 154 38.79 9.19 -14.28
#